data_AF-A0A397U4F0-F1
#
_entry.id   AF-A0A397U4F0-F1
#
_cell.length_a   1.000
_cell.length_b   1.000
_cell.length_c   1.000
_cell.angle_alpha   90.00
_cell.angle_beta   90.00
_cell.angle_gamma   90.00
#
_symmetry.space_group_name_H-M   'P 1'
#
loop_
_entity.id
_entity.type
_entity.pdbx_description
1 polymer ?
#
loop_
_entity_poly.entity_id
_entity_poly.type
_entity_poly.pdbx_seq_one_letter_code
_entity_poly.pdbx_strand_id
1 'polypeptide(L)'
;MTSRLTGTKTPNGKGFQDPDEECPVCRNTRYLTPNMRLLVSECYHKMCQSCIDRLFANGATECPIPGCKKTLRKISFVEPTFEDLSVEKEVRIRKRLASQFNKRREDFNSPKEYNDYLEMVEQLGLLC
;
A
#
# COMPACT_ATOMS: atom_id res chain seq x y z
N MET A 1 17.48 -18.08 -8.60
CA MET A 1 16.20 -17.33 -8.53
C MET A 1 16.57 -15.90 -8.14
N THR A 2 17.01 -15.11 -9.10
CA THR A 2 17.57 -13.78 -8.89
C THR A 2 16.47 -12.75 -9.07
N SER A 3 15.99 -12.20 -7.97
CA SER A 3 15.07 -11.07 -7.95
C SER A 3 15.77 -9.88 -8.63
N ARG A 4 15.31 -9.49 -9.83
CA ARG A 4 15.75 -8.24 -10.46
C ARG A 4 15.12 -7.08 -9.70
N LEU A 5 15.94 -6.42 -8.89
CA LEU A 5 15.68 -5.07 -8.43
C LEU A 5 15.91 -4.10 -9.60
N THR A 6 14.89 -3.88 -10.44
CA THR A 6 14.93 -2.82 -11.45
C THR A 6 13.66 -1.98 -11.37
N GLY A 7 13.49 -1.24 -10.28
CA GLY A 7 12.50 -0.17 -10.19
C GLY A 7 13.14 1.17 -10.58
N THR A 8 13.07 1.57 -11.85
CA THR A 8 13.42 2.92 -12.27
C THR A 8 12.27 3.86 -11.87
N LYS A 9 12.54 4.79 -10.96
CA LYS A 9 11.61 5.89 -10.66
C LYS A 9 11.36 6.67 -11.95
N THR A 10 10.10 6.75 -12.41
CA THR A 10 9.77 7.68 -13.48
C THR A 10 9.97 9.12 -12.95
N PRO A 11 10.51 10.05 -13.76
CA PRO A 11 10.86 11.40 -13.32
C PRO A 11 9.67 12.30 -12.94
N ASN A 12 8.43 11.77 -12.93
CA ASN A 12 7.21 12.58 -12.87
C ASN A 12 6.33 12.33 -11.63
N GLY A 13 6.85 11.66 -10.60
CA GLY A 13 6.12 11.45 -9.34
C GLY A 13 4.84 10.61 -9.47
N LYS A 14 4.64 9.92 -10.60
CA LYS A 14 3.54 8.99 -10.81
C LYS A 14 3.90 7.63 -10.23
N GLY A 15 2.96 7.01 -9.52
CA GLY A 15 3.08 5.66 -8.98
C GLY A 15 3.54 4.66 -10.03
N PHE A 16 4.28 3.63 -9.61
CA PHE A 16 4.76 2.58 -10.50
C PHE A 16 3.58 1.79 -11.09
N GLN A 17 3.63 1.49 -12.39
CA GLN A 17 2.53 0.83 -13.11
C GLN A 17 3.08 -0.25 -14.03
N ASP A 18 2.83 -1.51 -13.68
CA ASP A 18 3.18 -2.67 -14.51
C ASP A 18 2.18 -2.79 -15.68
N PRO A 19 2.63 -2.83 -16.95
CA PRO A 19 1.77 -2.95 -18.12
C PRO A 19 0.94 -4.23 -18.16
N ASP A 20 1.43 -5.30 -17.53
CA ASP A 20 0.80 -6.63 -17.51
C ASP A 20 -0.21 -6.77 -16.35
N GLU A 21 -0.35 -5.74 -15.51
CA GLU A 21 -1.22 -5.81 -14.35
C GLU A 21 -2.71 -5.67 -14.74
N GLU A 22 -3.51 -6.65 -14.30
CA GLU A 22 -4.93 -6.77 -14.62
C GLU A 22 -5.84 -6.32 -13.48
N CYS A 23 -6.95 -5.67 -13.80
CA CYS A 23 -8.00 -5.44 -12.82
C CYS A 23 -8.74 -6.75 -12.49
N PRO A 24 -8.83 -7.19 -11.22
CA PRO A 24 -9.46 -8.47 -10.86
C PRO A 24 -10.99 -8.51 -11.10
N VAL A 25 -11.62 -7.35 -11.30
CA VAL A 25 -13.07 -7.25 -11.54
C VAL A 25 -13.42 -7.29 -13.02
N CYS A 26 -12.72 -6.52 -13.86
CA CYS A 26 -13.04 -6.43 -15.30
C CYS A 26 -12.02 -7.14 -16.21
N ARG A 27 -10.94 -7.69 -15.65
CA ARG A 27 -9.86 -8.40 -16.36
C ARG A 27 -9.24 -7.62 -17.52
N ASN A 28 -9.30 -6.30 -17.44
CA ASN A 28 -8.74 -5.44 -18.48
C ASN A 28 -7.32 -5.07 -18.09
N THR A 29 -6.44 -5.01 -19.08
CA THR A 29 -5.02 -4.68 -18.94
C THR A 29 -4.75 -3.24 -19.34
N ARG A 30 -3.60 -2.71 -18.93
CA ARG A 30 -3.12 -1.41 -19.42
C ARG A 30 -2.79 -1.43 -20.91
N TYR A 31 -2.41 -2.59 -21.45
CA TYR A 31 -2.19 -2.78 -22.89
C TYR A 31 -3.45 -2.44 -23.70
N LEU A 32 -4.61 -2.94 -23.28
CA LEU A 32 -5.89 -2.67 -23.94
C LEU A 32 -6.47 -1.30 -23.58
N THR A 33 -6.13 -0.76 -22.40
CA THR A 33 -6.60 0.54 -21.92
C THR A 33 -5.46 1.39 -21.35
N PRO A 34 -4.75 2.17 -22.20
CA PRO A 34 -3.52 2.88 -21.80
C PRO A 34 -3.70 3.86 -20.63
N ASN A 35 -4.89 4.46 -20.53
CA ASN A 35 -5.23 5.44 -19.49
C ASN A 35 -5.82 4.80 -18.21
N MET A 36 -5.87 3.46 -18.12
CA MET A 36 -6.38 2.78 -16.93
C MET A 36 -5.50 3.10 -15.72
N ARG A 37 -6.11 3.48 -14.59
CA ARG A 37 -5.42 3.64 -13.31
C ARG A 37 -5.85 2.55 -12.36
N LEU A 38 -4.89 1.80 -11.85
CA LEU A 38 -5.09 0.84 -10.78
C LEU A 38 -4.84 1.55 -9.45
N LEU A 39 -5.84 1.58 -8.59
CA LEU A 39 -5.79 2.15 -7.26
C LEU A 39 -5.80 1.03 -6.22
N VAL A 40 -5.23 1.30 -5.05
CA VAL A 40 -5.10 0.36 -3.94
C VAL A 40 -5.97 0.82 -2.76
N SER A 41 -6.68 -0.12 -2.16
CA SER A 41 -7.50 0.10 -0.96
C SER A 41 -6.76 -0.26 0.34
N GLU A 42 -7.39 0.00 1.49
CA GLU A 42 -6.85 -0.37 2.81
C GLU A 42 -6.80 -1.88 3.11
N CYS A 43 -7.40 -2.71 2.25
CA CYS A 43 -7.16 -4.15 2.25
C CYS A 43 -6.01 -4.57 1.32
N TYR A 44 -5.27 -3.60 0.75
CA TYR A 44 -4.17 -3.82 -0.19
C TYR A 44 -4.57 -4.60 -1.45
N HIS A 45 -5.79 -4.40 -1.93
CA HIS A 45 -6.25 -4.93 -3.22
C HIS A 45 -6.31 -3.83 -4.28
N LYS A 46 -5.81 -4.15 -5.47
CA LYS A 46 -5.79 -3.28 -6.66
C LYS A 46 -7.09 -3.39 -7.45
N MET A 47 -7.64 -2.26 -7.88
CA MET A 47 -8.82 -2.18 -8.74
C MET A 47 -8.71 -0.99 -9.69
N CYS A 48 -9.26 -1.10 -10.90
CA CYS A 48 -9.26 0.03 -11.82
C CYS A 48 -10.25 1.11 -11.39
N GLN A 49 -9.92 2.36 -11.68
CA GLN A 49 -10.75 3.52 -11.34
C GLN A 49 -12.21 3.35 -11.79
N SER A 50 -12.45 2.87 -13.02
CA SER A 50 -13.81 2.65 -13.55
C SER A 50 -14.60 1.60 -12.76
N CYS A 51 -13.95 0.52 -12.29
CA CYS A 51 -14.61 -0.48 -11.45
C CYS A 51 -14.91 0.07 -10.06
N ILE A 52 -14.02 0.89 -9.51
CA ILE A 52 -14.24 1.56 -8.22
C ILE A 52 -15.43 2.52 -8.32
N ASP A 53 -15.45 3.36 -9.35
CA ASP A 53 -16.52 4.33 -9.58
C ASP A 53 -17.88 3.65 -9.68
N ARG A 54 -17.97 2.51 -10.37
CA ARG A 54 -19.21 1.75 -10.57
C ARG A 54 -19.64 0.98 -9.32
N LEU A 55 -18.73 0.25 -8.67
CA LEU A 55 -19.07 -0.62 -7.53
C LEU A 55 -19.40 0.18 -6.27
N PHE A 56 -18.72 1.31 -6.05
CA PHE A 56 -18.87 2.14 -4.86
C PHE A 56 -19.73 3.39 -5.12
N ALA A 57 -20.46 3.46 -6.24
CA ALA A 57 -21.33 4.59 -6.60
C ALA A 57 -22.39 4.87 -5.53
N ASN A 58 -22.96 3.81 -4.95
CA ASN A 58 -24.07 3.88 -4.00
C ASN A 58 -23.60 3.91 -2.54
N GLY A 59 -22.29 4.08 -2.29
CA GLY A 59 -21.73 4.21 -0.95
C GLY A 59 -20.75 3.10 -0.59
N ALA A 60 -20.67 2.78 0.70
CA ALA A 60 -19.73 1.81 1.23
C ALA A 60 -20.18 0.38 0.89
N THR A 61 -19.30 -0.42 0.33
CA THR A 61 -19.57 -1.82 -0.03
C THR A 61 -18.41 -2.72 0.40
N GLU A 62 -18.63 -4.02 0.44
CA GLU A 62 -17.55 -4.97 0.70
C GLU A 62 -16.54 -5.04 -0.46
N CYS A 63 -15.29 -5.36 -0.15
CA CYS A 63 -14.26 -5.64 -1.14
C CYS A 63 -14.72 -6.82 -2.04
N PRO A 64 -14.67 -6.69 -3.38
CA PRO A 64 -15.15 -7.73 -4.29
C PRO A 64 -14.19 -8.91 -4.44
N ILE A 65 -13.03 -8.89 -3.76
CA ILE A 65 -12.02 -9.94 -3.87
C ILE A 65 -12.43 -11.15 -3.00
N PRO A 66 -12.48 -12.37 -3.57
CA PRO A 66 -12.81 -13.57 -2.81
C PRO A 66 -11.94 -13.74 -1.58
N GLY A 67 -12.56 -14.00 -0.42
CA GLY A 67 -11.86 -14.13 0.86
C GLY A 67 -11.61 -12.81 1.59
N CYS A 68 -11.84 -11.65 0.97
CA CYS A 68 -11.81 -10.36 1.65
C CYS A 68 -13.22 -9.90 2.00
N LYS A 69 -13.45 -9.52 3.27
CA LYS A 69 -14.75 -9.01 3.75
C LYS A 69 -14.67 -7.58 4.30
N LYS A 70 -13.62 -6.83 3.96
CA LYS A 70 -13.48 -5.45 4.44
C LYS A 70 -14.52 -4.56 3.74
N THR A 71 -15.26 -3.78 4.50
CA THR A 71 -16.11 -2.71 3.97
C THR A 71 -15.24 -1.52 3.57
N LEU A 72 -15.33 -1.11 2.31
CA LEU A 72 -14.52 -0.04 1.72
C LEU A 72 -15.42 1.10 1.24
N ARG A 73 -14.84 2.29 1.13
CA ARG A 73 -15.46 3.45 0.49
C ARG A 73 -14.62 3.88 -0.70
N LYS A 74 -15.22 4.59 -1.66
CA LYS A 74 -14.51 5.14 -2.82
C LYS A 74 -13.25 5.94 -2.42
N ILE A 75 -13.34 6.74 -1.36
CA ILE A 75 -12.21 7.56 -0.84
C ILE A 75 -11.07 6.73 -0.25
N SER A 76 -11.32 5.46 0.09
CA SER A 76 -10.32 4.55 0.64
C SER A 76 -9.34 4.02 -0.41
N PHE A 77 -9.56 4.31 -1.70
CA PHE A 77 -8.69 3.92 -2.79
C PHE A 77 -7.74 5.05 -3.15
N VAL A 78 -6.44 4.75 -3.17
CA VAL A 78 -5.36 5.71 -3.44
C VAL A 78 -4.44 5.18 -4.55
N GLU A 79 -3.74 6.07 -5.25
CA GLU A 79 -2.70 5.65 -6.20
C GLU A 79 -1.52 5.01 -5.42
N PRO A 80 -1.08 3.79 -5.78
CA PRO A 80 0.05 3.16 -5.10
C PRO A 80 1.34 3.94 -5.36
N THR A 81 2.19 4.01 -4.33
CA THR A 81 3.50 4.66 -4.42
C THR A 81 4.61 3.69 -4.77
N PHE A 82 4.47 2.43 -4.32
CA PHE A 82 5.42 1.35 -4.58
C PHE A 82 4.80 0.28 -5.49
N GLU A 83 5.65 -0.43 -6.24
CA GLU A 83 5.25 -1.59 -7.05
C GLU A 83 4.73 -2.73 -6.15
N ASP A 84 5.52 -3.04 -5.12
CA ASP A 84 5.22 -4.06 -4.13
C ASP A 84 4.33 -3.49 -3.02
N LEU A 85 3.12 -4.03 -2.89
CA LEU A 85 2.17 -3.64 -1.85
C LEU A 85 2.61 -4.06 -0.45
N SER A 86 3.53 -5.02 -0.32
CA SER A 86 4.12 -5.38 0.96
C SER A 86 4.95 -4.22 1.54
N VAL A 87 5.71 -3.53 0.69
CA VAL A 87 6.48 -2.33 1.04
C VAL A 87 5.54 -1.18 1.42
N GLU A 88 4.47 -0.99 0.66
CA GLU A 88 3.46 0.02 0.98
C GLU A 88 2.81 -0.26 2.35
N LYS A 89 2.50 -1.54 2.64
CA LYS A 89 1.98 -1.97 3.94
C LYS A 89 2.96 -1.67 5.07
N GLU A 90 4.23 -2.05 4.90
CA GLU A 90 5.29 -1.83 5.88
C GLU A 90 5.49 -0.33 6.15
N VAL A 91 5.55 0.50 5.11
CA VAL A 91 5.69 1.97 5.26
C VAL A 91 4.49 2.55 6.01
N ARG A 92 3.26 2.09 5.73
CA ARG A 92 2.07 2.54 6.46
C ARG A 92 2.12 2.15 7.93
N ILE A 93 2.57 0.93 8.24
CA ILE A 93 2.75 0.45 9.62
C ILE A 93 3.83 1.27 10.34
N ARG A 94 5.01 1.46 9.73
CA ARG A 94 6.10 2.27 10.31
C ARG A 94 5.66 3.70 10.60
N LYS A 95 4.94 4.35 9.68
CA LYS A 95 4.41 5.71 9.91
C LYS A 95 3.45 5.76 11.09
N ARG A 96 2.56 4.76 11.21
CA ARG A 96 1.63 4.65 12.35
C ARG A 96 2.38 4.44 13.65
N LEU A 97 3.34 3.51 13.69
CA LEU A 97 4.12 3.23 14.89
C LEU A 97 4.97 4.44 15.29
N ALA A 98 5.67 5.08 14.37
CA ALA A 98 6.45 6.29 14.66
C ALA A 98 5.61 7.43 15.24
N SER A 99 4.33 7.53 14.88
CA SER A 99 3.41 8.52 15.46
C SER A 99 3.02 8.23 16.91
N GLN A 100 3.05 6.95 17.32
CA GLN A 100 2.68 6.51 18.68
C GLN A 100 3.92 6.33 19.57
N PHE A 101 5.02 5.86 18.99
CA PHE A 101 6.31 5.54 19.62
C PHE A 101 7.34 6.62 19.25
N ASN A 102 7.11 7.84 19.73
CA ASN A 102 7.84 9.04 19.32
C ASN A 102 9.01 9.45 20.24
N LYS A 103 9.49 8.55 21.12
CA LYS A 103 10.68 8.82 21.96
C LYS A 103 11.91 9.04 21.09
N ARG A 104 12.71 10.03 21.47
CA ARG A 104 13.92 10.46 20.76
C ARG A 104 15.17 10.09 21.55
N ARG A 105 16.35 10.26 20.95
CA ARG A 105 17.63 9.86 21.56
C ARG A 105 17.84 10.53 22.93
N GLU A 106 17.41 11.78 23.07
CA GLU A 106 17.45 12.59 24.29
C GLU A 106 16.63 12.01 25.45
N ASP A 107 15.68 11.11 25.19
CA ASP A 107 14.87 10.47 26.23
C ASP A 107 15.57 9.27 26.91
N PHE A 108 16.82 8.96 26.54
CA PHE A 108 17.54 7.77 27.00
C PHE A 108 18.93 8.09 27.55
N ASN A 109 19.35 7.36 28.58
CA ASN A 109 20.64 7.56 29.23
C ASN A 109 21.80 6.97 28.41
N SER A 110 21.55 5.91 27.65
CA SER A 110 22.56 5.21 26.85
C SER A 110 22.16 5.10 25.37
N PRO A 111 23.13 5.16 24.43
CA PRO A 111 22.85 4.85 23.02
C PRO A 111 22.32 3.44 22.82
N LYS A 112 22.71 2.49 23.68
CA LYS A 112 22.25 1.12 23.60
C LYS A 112 20.74 1.02 23.89
N GLU A 113 20.27 1.67 24.95
CA GLU A 113 18.84 1.68 25.33
C GLU A 113 17.96 2.27 24.21
N TYR A 114 18.45 3.31 23.54
CA TYR A 114 17.76 3.89 22.39
C TYR A 114 17.68 2.90 21.22
N ASN A 115 18.76 2.20 20.90
CA ASN A 115 18.76 1.18 19.85
C ASN A 115 17.85 0.00 20.19
N ASP A 116 17.88 -0.48 21.45
CA ASP A 116 17.00 -1.55 21.94
C ASP A 116 15.52 -1.12 21.82
N TYR A 117 15.20 0.16 22.09
CA TYR A 117 13.87 0.72 21.88
C TYR A 117 13.46 0.77 20.40
N LEU A 118 14.35 1.21 19.50
CA LEU A 118 14.06 1.22 18.05
C LEU A 118 13.80 -0.20 17.53
N GLU A 119 14.61 -1.17 17.94
CA GLU A 119 14.43 -2.58 17.56
C GLU A 119 13.11 -3.14 18.08
N MET A 120 12.73 -2.83 19.33
CA MET A 120 11.43 -3.19 19.88
C MET A 120 10.27 -2.60 19.05
N VAL A 121 10.36 -1.34 18.62
CA VAL A 121 9.31 -0.70 17.79
C VAL A 121 9.20 -1.38 16.42
N GLU A 122 10.32 -1.72 15.77
CA GLU A 122 10.31 -2.46 14.51
C GLU A 122 9.73 -3.87 14.67
N GLN A 123 10.06 -4.57 15.77
CA GLN A 123 9.51 -5.89 16.08
C GLN A 123 7.98 -5.85 16.24
N LEU A 124 7.43 -4.79 16.83
CA LEU A 124 5.97 -4.60 16.91
C LEU A 124 5.34 -4.40 15.52
N GLY A 125 6.05 -3.77 14.59
CA GLY A 125 5.59 -3.56 13.22
C GLY A 125 5.49 -4.85 12.40
N LEU A 126 6.41 -5.79 12.62
CA LEU A 126 6.40 -7.10 11.95
C LEU A 126 5.22 -7.99 12.35
N LEU A 127 4.54 -7.69 13.46
CA LEU A 127 3.40 -8.46 13.97
C LEU A 127 2.03 -7.92 13.49
N CYS A 128 1.99 -6.87 12.65
CA CYS A 128 0.78 -6.14 12.23
C CYS A 128 0.24 -6.44 10.81
#